data_AF-A0A345XVW7-F1
#
_entry.id   AF-A0A345XVW7-F1
#
_cell.length_a   1.000
_cell.length_b   1.000
_cell.length_c   1.000
_cell.angle_alpha   90.00
_cell.angle_beta   90.00
_cell.angle_gamma   90.00
#
_symmetry.space_group_name_H-M   'P 1'
#
loop_
_entity.id
_entity.type
_entity.pdbx_description
1 polymer ?
#
loop_
_entity_poly.entity_id
_entity_poly.type
_entity_poly.pdbx_seq_one_letter_code
_entity_poly.pdbx_strand_id
1 'polypeptide(L)'
;MITPKNRHTLSDGLTICFRAVDGIIGTAYREVQSRPRKASSLLCIDGHMYGVFGPRGDLVPVQHADYAYAATNAEGARKALAFFIEAAESCIKHAAEQGVPVEECYGGSE
;
A
#
# COMPACT_ATOMS: atom_id res chain seq x y z
N MET A 1 -16.21 -1.82 2.64
CA MET A 1 -16.82 -1.57 1.32
C MET A 1 -15.75 -0.95 0.41
N ILE A 2 -15.50 -1.48 -0.79
CA ILE A 2 -14.53 -0.90 -1.73
C ILE A 2 -15.28 0.18 -2.52
N THR A 3 -14.86 1.44 -2.41
CA THR A 3 -15.46 2.54 -3.17
C THR A 3 -14.61 2.83 -4.42
N PRO A 4 -15.17 3.44 -5.48
CA PRO A 4 -14.41 3.80 -6.69
C PRO A 4 -13.17 4.67 -6.41
N LYS A 5 -13.21 5.47 -5.33
CA LYS A 5 -12.09 6.31 -4.87
C LYS A 5 -10.90 5.52 -4.32
N ASN A 6 -11.06 4.22 -4.10
CA ASN A 6 -10.02 3.34 -3.57
C ASN A 6 -9.41 2.44 -4.65
N ARG A 7 -9.50 2.83 -5.92
CA ARG A 7 -9.02 2.07 -7.07
C ARG A 7 -8.12 2.95 -7.94
N HIS A 8 -7.05 2.37 -8.47
CA HIS A 8 -6.17 3.06 -9.41
C HIS A 8 -5.55 2.07 -10.39
N THR A 9 -5.57 2.40 -11.68
CA THR A 9 -4.93 1.61 -12.74
C THR A 9 -3.51 2.10 -12.94
N LEU A 10 -2.54 1.21 -12.78
CA LEU A 10 -1.12 1.49 -12.95
C LEU A 10 -0.70 1.51 -14.43
N SER A 11 0.53 1.92 -14.67
CA SER A 11 1.16 1.96 -16.00
C SER A 11 1.20 0.60 -16.71
N ASP A 12 1.24 -0.51 -15.97
CA ASP A 12 1.21 -1.89 -16.51
C ASP A 12 -0.23 -2.39 -16.80
N GLY A 13 -1.25 -1.55 -16.58
CA GLY A 13 -2.65 -1.87 -16.75
C GLY A 13 -3.30 -2.57 -15.55
N LEU A 14 -2.54 -2.88 -14.48
CA LEU A 14 -3.09 -3.51 -13.29
C LEU A 14 -3.83 -2.50 -12.42
N THR A 15 -4.96 -2.90 -11.82
CA THR A 15 -5.71 -2.04 -10.89
C THR A 15 -5.40 -2.39 -9.44
N ILE A 16 -4.79 -1.46 -8.71
CA ILE A 16 -4.68 -1.53 -7.24
C ILE A 16 -6.04 -1.14 -6.65
N CYS A 17 -6.47 -1.91 -5.65
CA CYS A 17 -7.63 -1.59 -4.82
C CYS A 17 -7.25 -1.71 -3.34
N PHE A 18 -7.85 -0.91 -2.46
CA PHE A 18 -7.71 -1.12 -1.02
C PHE A 18 -9.06 -0.98 -0.29
N ARG A 19 -9.09 -1.52 0.92
CA ARG A 19 -10.17 -1.34 1.89
C ARG A 19 -9.63 -0.72 3.17
N ALA A 20 -10.38 0.21 3.74
CA ALA A 20 -10.19 0.68 5.10
C ALA A 20 -10.97 -0.21 6.06
N VAL A 21 -10.36 -0.57 7.18
CA VAL A 21 -10.95 -1.36 8.27
C VAL A 21 -10.63 -0.66 9.58
N ASP A 22 -11.66 -0.11 10.22
CA ASP A 22 -11.51 0.50 11.54
C ASP A 22 -11.37 -0.59 12.60
N GLY A 23 -10.38 -0.42 13.47
CA GLY A 23 -10.09 -1.30 14.60
C GLY A 23 -9.94 -0.51 15.89
N ILE A 24 -9.80 -1.23 17.01
CA ILE A 24 -9.73 -0.64 18.35
C ILE A 24 -8.53 0.32 18.50
N ILE A 25 -7.41 -0.03 17.87
CA ILE A 25 -6.15 0.72 17.99
C ILE A 25 -5.93 1.72 16.85
N GLY A 26 -6.80 1.73 15.84
CA GLY A 26 -6.55 2.52 14.63
C GLY A 26 -7.21 1.95 13.39
N THR A 27 -6.97 2.60 12.25
CA THR A 27 -7.55 2.23 10.95
C THR A 27 -6.52 1.55 10.06
N ALA A 28 -6.83 0.34 9.60
CA ALA A 28 -6.00 -0.40 8.66
C ALA A 28 -6.43 -0.14 7.21
N TYR A 29 -5.49 0.25 6.36
CA TYR A 29 -5.65 0.34 4.92
C TYR A 29 -5.00 -0.87 4.27
N ARG A 30 -5.82 -1.84 3.88
CA ARG A 30 -5.37 -3.12 3.35
C ARG A 30 -5.58 -3.15 1.86
N GLU A 31 -4.52 -3.43 1.12
CA GLU A 31 -4.65 -3.78 -0.29
C GLU A 31 -5.60 -4.97 -0.42
N VAL A 32 -6.52 -4.87 -1.38
CA VAL A 32 -7.36 -5.99 -1.79
C VAL A 32 -6.55 -6.78 -2.79
N GLN A 33 -6.26 -8.03 -2.44
CA GLN A 33 -5.43 -8.90 -3.24
C GLN A 33 -5.99 -9.01 -4.66
N SER A 34 -5.31 -8.36 -5.60
CA SER A 34 -5.62 -8.35 -7.03
C SER A 34 -4.55 -9.06 -7.86
N ARG A 35 -3.54 -9.64 -7.18
CA ARG A 35 -2.30 -10.18 -7.73
C ARG A 35 -1.88 -11.43 -6.93
N PRO A 36 -0.97 -12.26 -7.48
CA PRO A 36 -0.33 -13.34 -6.72
C PRO A 36 0.60 -12.87 -5.58
N ARG A 37 0.79 -11.55 -5.37
CA ARG A 37 1.59 -11.02 -4.25
C ARG A 37 0.82 -11.02 -2.92
N LYS A 38 1.57 -11.00 -1.81
CA LYS A 38 1.01 -10.70 -0.48
C LYS A 38 0.49 -9.27 -0.48
N ALA A 39 -0.79 -9.10 -0.15
CA ALA A 39 -1.40 -7.78 0.00
C ALA A 39 -0.65 -6.97 1.07
N SER A 40 -0.22 -5.75 0.73
CA SER A 40 0.39 -4.86 1.71
C SER A 40 -0.68 -4.19 2.57
N SER A 41 -0.29 -3.78 3.78
CA SER A 41 -1.17 -3.08 4.71
C SER A 41 -0.44 -1.91 5.36
N LEU A 42 -1.14 -0.79 5.47
CA LEU A 42 -0.77 0.32 6.33
C LEU A 42 -1.72 0.38 7.52
N LEU A 43 -1.21 0.75 8.69
CA LEU A 43 -2.01 0.97 9.88
C LEU A 43 -1.82 2.41 10.36
N CYS A 44 -2.91 3.14 10.58
CA CYS A 44 -2.90 4.47 11.16
C CYS A 44 -3.27 4.39 12.64
N ILE A 45 -2.36 4.77 13.53
CA ILE A 45 -2.55 4.84 14.99
C ILE A 45 -2.27 6.26 15.43
N ASP A 46 -3.23 6.92 16.09
CA ASP A 46 -3.09 8.30 16.57
C ASP A 46 -2.55 9.28 15.50
N GLY A 47 -2.96 9.04 14.25
CA GLY A 47 -2.56 9.80 13.07
C GLY A 47 -1.20 9.40 12.47
N HIS A 48 -0.41 8.55 13.12
CA HIS A 48 0.85 8.04 12.59
C HIS A 48 0.64 6.81 11.71
N MET A 49 1.32 6.77 10.56
CA MET A 49 1.22 5.68 9.59
C MET A 49 2.36 4.68 9.75
N TYR A 50 2.01 3.40 9.79
CA TYR A 50 2.93 2.28 9.93
C TYR A 50 2.74 1.27 8.80
N GLY A 51 3.83 0.79 8.21
CA GLY A 51 3.82 -0.42 7.39
C GLY A 51 3.69 -1.65 8.27
N VAL A 52 2.83 -2.59 7.86
CA VAL A 52 2.63 -3.86 8.56
C VAL A 52 3.42 -4.95 7.83
N PHE A 53 4.43 -5.52 8.49
CA PHE A 53 5.34 -6.49 7.90
C PHE A 53 5.35 -7.83 8.64
N GLY A 54 5.64 -8.90 7.88
CA GLY A 54 5.80 -10.25 8.42
C GLY A 54 4.52 -10.89 8.97
N PRO A 55 4.59 -12.16 9.38
CA PRO A 55 3.45 -12.91 9.91
C PRO A 55 3.01 -12.44 11.30
N ARG A 56 3.88 -11.74 12.02
CA ARG A 56 3.60 -11.20 13.35
C ARG A 56 2.98 -9.81 13.31
N GLY A 57 2.95 -9.16 12.15
CA GLY A 57 2.41 -7.81 11.98
C GLY A 57 3.30 -6.74 12.60
N ASP A 58 4.62 -6.88 12.44
CA ASP A 58 5.59 -5.90 12.91
C ASP A 58 5.28 -4.54 12.27
N LEU A 59 5.23 -3.51 13.12
CA LEU A 59 4.88 -2.16 12.70
C LEU A 59 6.16 -1.35 12.49
N VAL A 60 6.38 -0.93 11.25
CA VAL A 60 7.51 -0.07 10.88
C VAL A 60 6.97 1.33 10.56
N PRO A 61 7.41 2.40 11.25
CA PRO A 61 6.93 3.74 10.98
C PRO A 61 7.28 4.17 9.55
N VAL A 62 6.30 4.71 8.83
CA VAL A 62 6.53 5.29 7.50
C VAL A 62 7.36 6.56 7.66
N GLN A 63 8.56 6.58 7.09
CA GLN A 63 9.52 7.69 7.25
C GLN A 63 9.25 8.85 6.29
N HIS A 64 8.62 8.60 5.15
CA HIS A 64 8.39 9.63 4.13
C HIS A 64 7.36 10.65 4.61
N ALA A 65 7.74 11.93 4.65
CA ALA A 65 6.93 12.99 5.27
C ALA A 65 5.50 13.10 4.70
N ASP A 66 5.34 12.88 3.39
CA ASP A 66 4.03 12.93 2.74
C ASP A 66 3.07 11.85 3.24
N TYR A 67 3.60 10.72 3.72
CA TYR A 67 2.86 9.53 4.09
C TYR A 67 2.88 9.22 5.59
N ALA A 68 3.78 9.83 6.36
CA ALA A 68 4.03 9.49 7.76
C ALA A 68 2.87 9.82 8.72
N TYR A 69 2.03 10.80 8.38
CA TYR A 69 0.95 11.29 9.24
C TYR A 69 -0.36 11.53 8.48
N ALA A 70 -1.50 11.29 9.11
CA ALA A 70 -2.83 11.62 8.62
C ALA A 70 -3.76 12.05 9.77
N ALA A 71 -4.38 13.23 9.67
CA ALA A 71 -5.24 13.75 10.74
C ALA A 71 -6.63 13.10 10.76
N THR A 72 -7.05 12.48 9.65
CA THR A 72 -8.38 11.87 9.51
C THR A 72 -8.32 10.55 8.72
N ASN A 73 -9.33 9.70 8.88
CA ASN A 73 -9.42 8.45 8.12
C ASN A 73 -9.49 8.67 6.61
N ALA A 74 -10.14 9.76 6.17
CA ALA A 74 -10.24 10.12 4.76
C ALA A 74 -8.88 10.58 4.20
N GLU A 75 -8.10 11.32 4.99
CA GLU A 75 -6.73 11.68 4.64
C GLU A 75 -5.83 10.44 4.59
N GLY A 76 -5.90 9.58 5.61
CA GLY A 76 -5.11 8.34 5.65
C GLY A 76 -5.44 7.42 4.49
N ALA A 77 -6.71 7.35 4.06
CA ALA A 77 -7.10 6.60 2.87
C ALA A 77 -6.44 7.15 1.58
N ARG A 78 -6.40 8.47 1.42
CA ARG A 78 -5.73 9.11 0.26
C ARG A 78 -4.22 8.87 0.28
N LYS A 79 -3.59 9.04 1.44
CA LYS A 79 -2.14 8.84 1.60
C LYS A 79 -1.74 7.39 1.42
N ALA A 80 -2.52 6.46 1.96
CA ALA A 80 -2.31 5.03 1.75
C ALA A 80 -2.41 4.66 0.27
N LEU A 81 -3.41 5.18 -0.45
CA LEU A 81 -3.53 4.96 -1.89
C LEU A 81 -2.30 5.47 -2.65
N ALA A 82 -1.89 6.72 -2.38
CA ALA A 82 -0.72 7.31 -3.01
C ALA A 82 0.56 6.51 -2.73
N PHE A 83 0.77 6.09 -1.48
CA PHE A 83 1.88 5.23 -1.08
C PHE A 83 1.90 3.90 -1.87
N PHE A 84 0.75 3.21 -1.96
CA PHE A 84 0.67 1.95 -2.69
C PHE A 84 0.89 2.12 -4.20
N ILE A 85 0.40 3.21 -4.79
CA ILE A 85 0.62 3.54 -6.20
C ILE A 85 2.11 3.80 -6.44
N GLU A 86 2.72 4.69 -5.67
CA GLU A 86 4.13 5.06 -5.86
C GLU A 86 5.05 3.85 -5.69
N ALA A 87 4.83 3.03 -4.66
CA ALA A 87 5.59 1.80 -4.46
C ALA A 87 5.45 0.84 -5.66
N ALA A 88 4.24 0.67 -6.19
CA ALA A 88 4.01 -0.23 -7.32
C ALA A 88 4.57 0.32 -8.65
N GLU A 89 4.39 1.61 -8.92
CA GLU A 89 4.97 2.29 -10.09
C GLU A 89 6.50 2.27 -10.05
N SER A 90 7.10 2.41 -8.85
CA SER A 90 8.55 2.26 -8.69
C SER A 90 9.02 0.84 -9.04
N CYS A 91 8.25 -0.20 -8.67
CA CYS A 91 8.54 -1.58 -9.08
C CYS A 91 8.41 -1.77 -10.59
N ILE A 92 7.36 -1.22 -11.23
CA ILE A 92 7.16 -1.29 -12.69
C ILE A 92 8.33 -0.63 -13.42
N LYS A 93 8.69 0.58 -13.00
CA LYS A 93 9.80 1.33 -13.58
C LYS A 93 11.11 0.56 -13.44
N HIS A 94 11.40 0.05 -12.24
CA HIS A 94 12.59 -0.76 -12.01
C HIS A 94 12.64 -2.01 -12.90
N ALA A 95 11.52 -2.73 -13.03
CA ALA A 95 11.43 -3.91 -13.90
C ALA A 95 11.77 -3.57 -15.35
N ALA A 96 11.19 -2.48 -15.87
CA ALA A 96 11.46 -1.98 -17.21
C ALA A 96 12.92 -1.57 -17.40
N GLU A 97 13.53 -0.91 -16.41
CA GLU A 97 14.93 -0.49 -16.44
C GLU A 97 15.91 -1.69 -16.38
N GLN A 98 15.57 -2.74 -15.64
CA GLN A 98 16.38 -3.96 -15.52
C GLN A 98 16.10 -5.00 -16.62
N GLY A 99 15.04 -4.80 -17.42
CA GLY A 99 14.62 -5.76 -18.44
C GLY A 99 14.10 -7.08 -17.86
N VAL A 100 13.56 -7.05 -16.64
CA VAL A 100 12.99 -8.23 -15.96
C VAL A 100 11.45 -8.17 -15.97
N PRO A 101 10.75 -9.32 -15.87
CA PRO A 101 9.31 -9.33 -15.66
C PRO A 101 8.93 -8.57 -14.38
N VAL A 102 7.87 -7.75 -14.44
CA VAL A 102 7.44 -6.93 -13.31
C VAL A 102 7.01 -7.78 -12.11
N GLU A 103 6.54 -8.99 -12.38
CA GLU A 103 6.20 -10.01 -11.39
C GLU A 103 7.38 -10.33 -10.48
N GLU A 104 8.61 -10.30 -10.99
CA GLU A 104 9.83 -10.53 -10.20
C GLU A 104 10.12 -9.36 -9.26
N CYS A 105 9.81 -8.13 -9.65
CA CYS A 105 9.94 -6.95 -8.79
C CYS A 105 8.86 -6.88 -7.71
N TYR A 106 7.69 -7.47 -7.95
CA TYR A 106 6.64 -7.61 -6.94
C TYR A 106 6.87 -8.78 -5.98
N GLY A 107 7.72 -9.73 -6.36
CA GLY A 107 7.96 -10.98 -5.65
C GLY A 107 9.20 -11.00 -4.75
N GLY A 108 9.75 -9.83 -4.38
CA GLY A 108 10.97 -9.68 -3.59
C GLY A 108 11.09 -10.71 -2.45
N SER A 109 11.87 -11.76 -2.77
CA SER A 109 12.42 -12.84 -1.97
C SER A 109 11.72 -13.18 -0.64
N GLU A 110 10.89 -14.21 -0.67
CA GLU A 110 10.95 -15.31 0.32
C GLU A 110 11.08 -16.64 -0.43
#